data_AF-A0A2D3UW07-F1
#
_entry.id   AF-A0A2D3UW07-F1
#
_cell.length_a   1.000
_cell.length_b   1.000
_cell.length_c   1.000
_cell.angle_alpha   90.00
_cell.angle_beta   90.00
_cell.angle_gamma   90.00
#
_symmetry.space_group_name_H-M   'P 1'
#
loop_
_entity.id
_entity.type
_entity.pdbx_description
1 polymer ?
#
loop_
_entity_poly.entity_id
_entity_poly.type
_entity_poly.pdbx_seq_one_letter_code
_entity_poly.pdbx_strand_id
1 'polypeptide(L)'
;MFSAFHFHLLAALLLTSHAHAQYQAPALAGQGSAISSRDRIYTGDQTSNTVTVIDPGTSSVLGTIAFGSSRLSNNLNPQNVDSMNSHGLGFSRDGKYIVSLSTLSNTATVIRTADNTIITRAYVDRGPHEAFFAPDNRTIWIGTRGVSSVNIIDGMNGTLLDKIATGRGPSKVLFSPNGTIAYVNHIFEPVISVIDVSIREVSYNITGLADAFSSDMMISADGGSLWAAHKMSGQVSVIDLAARKVAAVLDSGPETNHPNFAIVNGTTYAFVTVAAINATRVYSQPSPAEIPVFVKNIPASGVQPHGLWPSADNTRMYVVNEHSDTMDIIDTNSLEVIKTIRIGQEGQALIYVSNAVPEGMNGTENLGKQGLGLRVESYRFPVFGNASNDETDFMTDVPKPQAQITIRKTSGLDMFQVIGRNLVLNGTYTVSARRQSSDENSRTPLMTFTANTRTRTGCGTAPQALAFFKFWDVYDVQSLEVRQGA
;
A
#
# COMPACT_ATOMS: atom_id res chain seq x y z
N MET A 1 34.55 71.06 -14.34
CA MET A 1 34.93 69.71 -14.81
C MET A 1 35.13 68.84 -13.58
N PHE A 2 34.10 68.09 -13.18
CA PHE A 2 34.20 67.15 -12.06
C PHE A 2 33.87 65.74 -12.54
N SER A 3 34.72 64.83 -12.10
CA SER A 3 34.88 63.44 -12.52
C SER A 3 33.84 62.50 -11.90
N ALA A 4 33.69 61.37 -12.58
CA ALA A 4 32.80 60.24 -12.42
C ALA A 4 32.61 59.66 -11.00
N PHE A 5 31.42 59.11 -10.77
CA PHE A 5 31.20 57.88 -9.99
C PHE A 5 30.12 57.04 -10.68
N HIS A 6 30.53 55.92 -11.29
CA HIS A 6 29.62 54.86 -11.73
C HIS A 6 29.53 53.81 -10.61
N PHE A 7 28.36 53.69 -9.98
CA PHE A 7 28.07 52.59 -9.07
C PHE A 7 27.74 51.33 -9.88
N HIS A 8 28.56 50.29 -9.78
CA HIS A 8 28.18 48.93 -10.17
C HIS A 8 27.43 48.31 -8.99
N LEU A 9 26.12 48.08 -9.15
CA LEU A 9 25.33 47.27 -8.23
C LEU A 9 25.46 45.80 -8.66
N LEU A 10 26.38 45.05 -8.04
CA LEU A 10 26.37 43.59 -8.13
C LEU A 10 25.24 43.08 -7.23
N ALA A 11 24.12 42.68 -7.83
CA ALA A 11 23.10 41.89 -7.15
C ALA A 11 23.64 40.46 -7.00
N ALA A 12 24.17 40.14 -5.81
CA ALA A 12 24.47 38.76 -5.44
C ALA A 12 23.14 38.00 -5.25
N LEU A 13 22.77 37.17 -6.21
CA LEU A 13 21.76 36.12 -5.99
C LEU A 13 22.33 35.16 -4.93
N LEU A 14 21.87 35.31 -3.69
CA LEU A 14 21.96 34.25 -2.69
C LEU A 14 21.04 33.11 -3.14
N LEU A 15 21.55 32.23 -3.99
CA LEU A 15 21.03 30.88 -4.16
C LEU A 15 21.25 30.13 -2.85
N THR A 16 20.36 30.35 -1.89
CA THR A 16 20.22 29.45 -0.75
C THR A 16 19.77 28.11 -1.31
N SER A 17 20.64 27.12 -1.23
CA SER A 17 20.32 25.72 -1.50
C SER A 17 19.22 25.30 -0.53
N HIS A 18 17.97 25.48 -0.92
CA HIS A 18 16.86 24.86 -0.22
C HIS A 18 17.08 23.37 -0.39
N ALA A 19 17.37 22.66 0.70
CA ALA A 19 17.25 21.21 0.71
C ALA A 19 15.89 20.88 0.09
N HIS A 20 15.88 20.19 -1.05
CA HIS A 20 14.65 19.92 -1.79
C HIS A 20 13.71 19.13 -0.87
N ALA A 21 12.70 19.82 -0.34
CA ALA A 21 11.70 19.20 0.52
C ALA A 21 11.03 18.06 -0.26
N GLN A 22 10.96 16.90 0.37
CA GLN A 22 10.32 15.72 -0.17
C GLN A 22 8.82 15.86 0.05
N TYR A 23 8.05 15.61 -0.99
CA TYR A 23 6.60 15.66 -0.89
C TYR A 23 6.05 14.25 -0.91
N GLN A 24 4.88 14.08 -0.31
CA GLN A 24 4.08 12.88 -0.46
C GLN A 24 3.67 12.65 -1.92
N ALA A 25 3.42 13.75 -2.65
CA ALA A 25 3.23 13.72 -4.09
C ALA A 25 4.55 13.37 -4.80
N PRO A 26 4.51 12.67 -5.95
CA PRO A 26 5.69 12.44 -6.77
C PRO A 26 6.38 13.74 -7.18
N ALA A 27 7.67 13.68 -7.50
CA ALA A 27 8.40 14.86 -7.91
C ALA A 27 7.94 15.36 -9.29
N LEU A 28 7.93 16.70 -9.47
CA LEU A 28 7.77 17.31 -10.78
C LEU A 28 8.91 16.89 -11.73
N ALA A 29 8.65 16.96 -13.03
CA ALA A 29 9.63 16.60 -14.06
C ALA A 29 10.98 17.32 -13.84
N GLY A 30 12.06 16.56 -13.73
CA GLY A 30 13.42 17.08 -13.55
C GLY A 30 13.71 17.69 -12.17
N GLN A 31 12.78 17.65 -11.21
CA GLN A 31 12.97 18.20 -9.85
C GLN A 31 13.42 17.14 -8.82
N GLY A 32 13.33 15.86 -9.17
CA GLY A 32 13.76 14.76 -8.31
C GLY A 32 15.26 14.49 -8.41
N SER A 33 15.88 14.17 -7.28
CA SER A 33 17.26 13.68 -7.25
C SER A 33 17.35 12.29 -7.89
N ALA A 34 18.44 12.05 -8.62
CA ALA A 34 18.77 10.71 -9.12
C ALA A 34 18.82 9.70 -7.98
N ILE A 35 18.37 8.46 -8.26
CA ILE A 35 18.44 7.35 -7.29
C ILE A 35 19.88 7.18 -6.78
N SER A 36 20.04 7.07 -5.47
CA SER A 36 21.34 6.86 -4.82
C SER A 36 21.25 5.87 -3.67
N SER A 37 22.41 5.36 -3.22
CA SER A 37 22.49 4.52 -2.01
C SER A 37 22.24 5.26 -0.69
N ARG A 38 21.96 6.56 -0.74
CA ARG A 38 21.47 7.33 0.42
C ARG A 38 19.95 7.33 0.52
N ASP A 39 19.25 6.95 -0.54
CA ASP A 39 17.80 6.83 -0.56
C ASP A 39 17.37 5.51 0.08
N ARG A 40 16.14 5.42 0.57
CA ARG A 40 15.60 4.19 1.14
C ARG A 40 14.21 3.91 0.63
N ILE A 41 13.96 2.65 0.30
CA ILE A 41 12.60 2.12 0.17
C ILE A 41 12.27 1.38 1.45
N TYR A 42 11.06 1.62 1.95
CA TYR A 42 10.51 0.95 3.11
C TYR A 42 9.22 0.23 2.73
N THR A 43 9.07 -1.04 3.13
CA THR A 43 7.83 -1.80 2.95
C THR A 43 7.23 -2.17 4.30
N GLY A 44 5.91 -2.00 4.46
CA GLY A 44 5.20 -2.41 5.67
C GLY A 44 4.83 -3.88 5.56
N ASP A 45 5.49 -4.75 6.34
CA ASP A 45 5.34 -6.20 6.21
C ASP A 45 4.45 -6.75 7.32
N GLN A 46 3.23 -7.10 6.96
CA GLN A 46 2.16 -7.31 7.92
C GLN A 46 2.32 -8.58 8.74
N THR A 47 2.65 -9.70 8.08
CA THR A 47 2.77 -11.00 8.77
C THR A 47 4.07 -11.10 9.57
N SER A 48 5.19 -10.63 9.02
CA SER A 48 6.45 -10.61 9.75
C SER A 48 6.50 -9.52 10.81
N ASN A 49 5.53 -8.59 10.82
CA ASN A 49 5.44 -7.48 11.76
C ASN A 49 6.70 -6.61 11.76
N THR A 50 7.13 -6.26 10.55
CA THR A 50 8.37 -5.53 10.28
C THR A 50 8.15 -4.36 9.33
N VAL A 51 9.20 -3.56 9.18
CA VAL A 51 9.46 -2.78 7.96
C VAL A 51 10.72 -3.31 7.29
N THR A 52 10.66 -3.71 6.02
CA THR A 52 11.87 -4.04 5.24
C THR A 52 12.53 -2.77 4.73
N VAL A 53 13.85 -2.69 4.87
CA VAL A 53 14.66 -1.54 4.45
C VAL A 53 15.53 -1.94 3.25
N ILE A 54 15.43 -1.16 2.18
CA ILE A 54 16.00 -1.50 0.88
C ILE A 54 16.80 -0.29 0.36
N ASP A 55 18.01 -0.56 -0.15
CA ASP A 55 18.81 0.40 -0.92
C ASP A 55 18.38 0.33 -2.40
N PRO A 56 17.75 1.39 -2.97
CA PRO A 56 17.35 1.41 -4.37
C PRO A 56 18.53 1.53 -5.35
N GLY A 57 19.64 2.18 -4.95
CA GLY A 57 20.83 2.36 -5.79
C GLY A 57 21.55 1.04 -6.09
N THR A 58 21.53 0.10 -5.15
CA THR A 58 22.04 -1.27 -5.35
C THR A 58 20.92 -2.30 -5.58
N SER A 59 19.67 -1.89 -5.37
CA SER A 59 18.50 -2.77 -5.36
C SER A 59 18.71 -3.98 -4.43
N SER A 60 19.19 -3.71 -3.21
CA SER A 60 19.52 -4.72 -2.20
C SER A 60 18.69 -4.53 -0.94
N VAL A 61 18.25 -5.64 -0.34
CA VAL A 61 17.58 -5.63 0.97
C VAL A 61 18.65 -5.53 2.05
N LEU A 62 18.60 -4.47 2.85
CA LEU A 62 19.55 -4.21 3.92
C LEU A 62 19.18 -4.95 5.21
N GLY A 63 17.89 -5.11 5.46
CA GLY A 63 17.37 -5.80 6.64
C GLY A 63 15.95 -5.36 6.99
N THR A 64 15.57 -5.58 8.25
CA THR A 64 14.20 -5.32 8.74
C THR A 64 14.21 -4.64 10.09
N ILE A 65 13.26 -3.74 10.31
CA ILE A 65 12.96 -3.13 11.60
C ILE A 65 11.79 -3.90 12.20
N ALA A 66 11.99 -4.56 13.34
CA ALA A 66 10.94 -5.34 14.00
C ALA A 66 10.17 -4.51 15.03
N PHE A 67 8.84 -4.66 15.05
CA PHE A 67 7.99 -3.97 16.04
C PHE A 67 7.57 -4.82 17.23
N GLY A 68 8.08 -6.05 17.25
CA GLY A 68 7.72 -7.11 18.17
C GLY A 68 7.84 -8.44 17.44
N SER A 69 7.28 -9.50 18.02
CA SER A 69 7.29 -10.81 17.38
C SER A 69 6.41 -10.88 16.13
N SER A 70 6.77 -11.74 15.19
CA SER A 70 5.95 -12.11 14.03
C SER A 70 4.59 -12.69 14.45
N ARG A 71 3.62 -12.68 13.52
CA ARG A 71 2.28 -13.24 13.74
C ARG A 71 2.35 -14.66 14.34
N LEU A 72 1.45 -14.93 15.30
CA LEU A 72 1.31 -16.19 16.06
C LEU A 72 2.50 -16.62 16.94
N SER A 73 3.45 -15.73 17.22
CA SER A 73 4.45 -15.99 18.25
C SER A 73 3.83 -15.73 19.66
N ASN A 74 4.61 -15.21 20.59
CA ASN A 74 4.17 -14.80 21.93
C ASN A 74 3.28 -13.53 21.94
N ASN A 75 2.72 -13.11 20.79
CA ASN A 75 1.94 -11.87 20.63
C ASN A 75 0.43 -12.03 20.83
N LEU A 76 -0.06 -13.24 21.07
CA LEU A 76 -1.43 -13.47 21.54
C LEU A 76 -1.54 -13.49 23.08
N ASN A 77 -0.46 -13.15 23.78
CA ASN A 77 -0.45 -13.00 25.23
C ASN A 77 -1.15 -11.68 25.61
N PRO A 78 -2.10 -11.66 26.56
CA PRO A 78 -2.73 -10.41 27.05
C PRO A 78 -1.75 -9.40 27.66
N GLN A 79 -0.53 -9.83 28.00
CA GLN A 79 0.55 -8.96 28.50
C GLN A 79 1.48 -8.44 27.38
N ASN A 80 1.21 -8.77 26.11
CA ASN A 80 2.00 -8.24 25.01
C ASN A 80 1.71 -6.73 24.84
N VAL A 81 2.77 -5.93 24.88
CA VAL A 81 2.73 -4.47 24.72
C VAL A 81 3.41 -3.99 23.44
N ASP A 82 3.86 -4.92 22.61
CA ASP A 82 4.47 -4.64 21.32
C ASP A 82 3.41 -4.25 20.28
N SER A 83 3.86 -3.64 19.19
CA SER A 83 2.97 -3.33 18.08
C SER A 83 2.70 -4.57 17.24
N MET A 84 1.52 -4.66 16.63
CA MET A 84 1.11 -5.81 15.84
C MET A 84 0.45 -5.39 14.53
N ASN A 85 0.82 -6.08 13.45
CA ASN A 85 0.17 -5.95 12.15
C ASN A 85 0.56 -4.64 11.43
N SER A 86 1.86 -4.42 11.26
CA SER A 86 2.44 -3.35 10.42
C SER A 86 1.72 -3.27 9.06
N HIS A 87 1.27 -2.09 8.67
CA HIS A 87 0.51 -1.91 7.44
C HIS A 87 0.91 -0.62 6.72
N GLY A 88 0.29 0.52 7.09
CA GLY A 88 0.50 1.81 6.43
C GLY A 88 1.81 2.48 6.79
N LEU A 89 2.30 3.31 5.88
CA LEU A 89 3.58 4.01 5.97
C LEU A 89 3.47 5.47 5.53
N GLY A 90 4.27 6.33 6.16
CA GLY A 90 4.48 7.70 5.70
C GLY A 90 5.83 8.25 6.15
N PHE A 91 6.21 9.43 5.67
CA PHE A 91 7.51 10.05 5.96
C PHE A 91 7.42 11.56 6.19
N SER A 92 8.38 12.12 6.92
CA SER A 92 8.57 13.57 7.08
C SER A 92 9.16 14.18 5.81
N ARG A 93 8.72 15.39 5.43
CA ARG A 93 9.18 16.06 4.21
C ARG A 93 10.68 16.35 4.19
N ASP A 94 11.32 16.39 5.35
CA ASP A 94 12.78 16.49 5.46
C ASP A 94 13.52 15.14 5.33
N GLY A 95 12.79 14.04 5.14
CA GLY A 95 13.31 12.69 4.93
C GLY A 95 13.92 12.03 6.17
N LYS A 96 13.83 12.66 7.35
CA LYS A 96 14.51 12.18 8.57
C LYS A 96 13.74 11.14 9.36
N TYR A 97 12.42 11.06 9.15
CA TYR A 97 11.56 10.16 9.89
C TYR A 97 10.54 9.47 8.98
N ILE A 98 10.22 8.23 9.34
CA ILE A 98 9.05 7.51 8.84
C ILE A 98 8.11 7.18 10.00
N VAL A 99 6.84 6.97 9.68
CA VAL A 99 5.84 6.41 10.59
C VAL A 99 5.30 5.12 10.00
N SER A 100 5.15 4.10 10.85
CA SER A 100 4.44 2.87 10.51
C SER A 100 3.23 2.68 11.41
N LEU A 101 2.12 2.27 10.81
CA LEU A 101 0.88 1.96 11.52
C LEU A 101 0.71 0.47 11.73
N SER A 102 0.46 0.09 12.97
CA SER A 102 0.08 -1.26 13.38
C SER A 102 -1.42 -1.31 13.60
N THR A 103 -2.14 -1.93 12.66
CA THR A 103 -3.60 -1.88 12.55
C THR A 103 -4.32 -2.64 13.66
N LEU A 104 -3.70 -3.70 14.20
CA LEU A 104 -4.31 -4.55 15.23
C LEU A 104 -4.09 -3.96 16.63
N SER A 105 -2.87 -3.49 16.92
CA SER A 105 -2.52 -2.90 18.21
C SER A 105 -2.86 -1.39 18.31
N ASN A 106 -3.37 -0.80 17.23
CA ASN A 106 -3.67 0.64 17.10
C ASN A 106 -2.47 1.51 17.49
N THR A 107 -1.31 1.25 16.89
CA THR A 107 -0.05 1.92 17.24
C THR A 107 0.53 2.67 16.05
N ALA A 108 0.99 3.90 16.25
CA ALA A 108 1.87 4.62 15.35
C ALA A 108 3.32 4.56 15.87
N THR A 109 4.22 4.00 15.07
CA THR A 109 5.64 3.85 15.41
C THR A 109 6.47 4.78 14.55
N VAL A 110 7.15 5.74 15.17
CA VAL A 110 8.03 6.70 14.49
C VAL A 110 9.46 6.22 14.53
N ILE A 111 10.13 6.27 13.38
CA ILE A 111 11.45 5.69 13.14
C ILE A 111 12.32 6.74 12.48
N ARG A 112 13.56 6.91 12.94
CA ARG A 112 14.55 7.76 12.26
C ARG A 112 15.18 7.01 11.09
N THR A 113 15.24 7.64 9.93
CA THR A 113 15.73 7.03 8.68
C THR A 113 17.24 6.85 8.65
N ALA A 114 17.99 7.71 9.35
CA ALA A 114 19.45 7.70 9.36
C ALA A 114 20.05 6.41 9.95
N ASP A 115 19.40 5.82 10.95
CA ASP A 115 19.91 4.71 11.76
C ASP A 115 18.83 3.68 12.14
N ASN A 116 17.63 3.79 11.56
CA ASN A 116 16.47 2.93 11.79
C ASN A 116 16.02 2.84 13.26
N THR A 117 16.41 3.79 14.12
CA THR A 117 16.03 3.79 15.53
C THR A 117 14.54 4.13 15.68
N ILE A 118 13.82 3.34 16.49
CA ILE A 118 12.46 3.67 16.90
C ILE A 118 12.49 4.81 17.92
N ILE A 119 11.86 5.93 17.58
CA ILE A 119 11.80 7.16 18.39
C ILE A 119 10.64 7.10 19.36
N THR A 120 9.49 6.67 18.86
CA THR A 120 8.25 6.71 19.62
C THR A 120 7.31 5.62 19.17
N ARG A 121 6.52 5.11 20.13
CA ARG A 121 5.31 4.34 19.89
C ARG A 121 4.16 5.05 20.57
N ALA A 122 3.14 5.41 19.79
CA ALA A 122 1.97 6.12 20.26
C ALA A 122 0.73 5.26 20.04
N TYR A 123 -0.10 5.13 21.07
CA TYR A 123 -1.46 4.63 20.86
C TYR A 123 -2.25 5.65 20.04
N VAL A 124 -3.04 5.16 19.10
CA VAL A 124 -4.00 5.92 18.30
C VAL A 124 -5.36 5.22 18.35
N ASP A 125 -6.42 5.88 17.86
CA ASP A 125 -7.75 5.26 17.89
C ASP A 125 -7.86 4.04 16.97
N ARG A 126 -8.96 3.30 17.16
CA ARG A 126 -9.24 2.01 16.52
C ARG A 126 -9.10 2.06 14.99
N GLY A 127 -8.35 1.11 14.46
CA GLY A 127 -8.20 0.86 13.02
C GLY A 127 -7.43 1.97 12.29
N PRO A 128 -6.25 2.38 12.76
CA PRO A 128 -5.41 3.29 11.99
C PRO A 128 -4.99 2.59 10.69
N HIS A 129 -5.03 3.28 9.55
CA HIS A 129 -4.76 2.63 8.27
C HIS A 129 -3.56 3.21 7.52
N GLU A 130 -3.63 4.46 7.07
CA GLU A 130 -2.49 5.18 6.48
C GLU A 130 -2.26 6.51 7.21
N ALA A 131 -1.00 6.89 7.39
CA ALA A 131 -0.58 8.10 8.08
C ALA A 131 0.50 8.83 7.31
N PHE A 132 0.53 10.16 7.45
CA PHE A 132 1.62 10.97 6.93
C PHE A 132 2.00 12.09 7.90
N PHE A 133 3.26 12.51 7.83
CA PHE A 133 3.69 13.72 8.52
C PHE A 133 3.08 14.94 7.83
N ALA A 134 2.63 15.88 8.64
CA ALA A 134 2.25 17.20 8.19
C ALA A 134 3.49 17.99 7.71
N PRO A 135 3.29 19.13 7.01
CA PRO A 135 4.40 19.93 6.47
C PRO A 135 5.39 20.46 7.51
N ASP A 136 5.01 20.47 8.80
CA ASP A 136 5.86 20.88 9.91
C ASP A 136 6.96 19.85 10.28
N ASN A 137 7.00 18.69 9.61
CA ASN A 137 7.93 17.58 9.87
C ASN A 137 7.85 16.98 11.28
N ARG A 138 6.78 17.25 12.03
CA ARG A 138 6.64 16.81 13.41
C ARG A 138 5.29 16.18 13.70
N THR A 139 4.20 16.80 13.27
CA THR A 139 2.87 16.26 13.54
C THR A 139 2.53 15.19 12.52
N ILE A 140 1.84 14.13 12.97
CA ILE A 140 1.44 13.01 12.11
C ILE A 140 -0.08 12.95 12.11
N TRP A 141 -0.66 12.91 10.92
CA TRP A 141 -2.10 12.84 10.71
C TRP A 141 -2.49 11.43 10.27
N ILE A 142 -3.48 10.86 10.92
CA ILE A 142 -3.77 9.42 10.87
C ILE A 142 -5.27 9.21 10.66
N GLY A 143 -5.66 8.57 9.56
CA GLY A 143 -7.02 8.11 9.36
C GLY A 143 -7.32 6.90 10.25
N THR A 144 -8.28 7.01 11.15
CA THR A 144 -8.65 5.95 12.10
C THR A 144 -10.02 5.37 11.77
N ARG A 145 -10.07 4.39 10.87
CA ARG A 145 -11.30 3.83 10.25
C ARG A 145 -12.39 3.41 11.24
N GLY A 146 -11.99 2.99 12.44
CA GLY A 146 -12.90 2.54 13.49
C GLY A 146 -13.64 3.68 14.19
N VAL A 147 -13.23 4.93 14.00
CA VAL A 147 -13.85 6.15 14.52
C VAL A 147 -13.98 7.18 13.38
N SER A 148 -14.86 8.17 13.48
CA SER A 148 -15.07 9.16 12.40
C SER A 148 -14.18 10.39 12.60
N SER A 149 -12.87 10.17 12.71
CA SER A 149 -11.90 11.24 12.94
C SER A 149 -10.53 10.99 12.32
N VAL A 150 -9.78 12.07 12.08
CA VAL A 150 -8.33 12.02 11.85
C VAL A 150 -7.63 12.38 13.15
N ASN A 151 -6.77 11.49 13.65
CA ASN A 151 -5.97 11.76 14.83
C ASN A 151 -4.72 12.55 14.42
N ILE A 152 -4.37 13.57 15.22
CA ILE A 152 -3.11 14.30 15.09
C ILE A 152 -2.26 13.98 16.31
N ILE A 153 -1.06 13.43 16.09
CA ILE A 153 -0.11 13.14 17.17
C ILE A 153 1.18 13.94 17.00
N ASP A 154 1.88 14.20 18.11
CA ASP A 154 3.28 14.63 18.07
C ASP A 154 4.14 13.40 17.74
N GLY A 155 4.81 13.40 16.60
CA GLY A 155 5.64 12.26 16.18
C GLY A 155 6.88 12.01 17.03
N MET A 156 7.32 12.98 17.84
CA MET A 156 8.54 12.85 18.64
C MET A 156 8.25 12.39 20.08
N ASN A 157 7.10 12.76 20.62
CA ASN A 157 6.72 12.45 22.00
C ASN A 157 5.51 11.51 22.09
N GLY A 158 4.81 11.26 20.98
CA GLY A 158 3.73 10.28 20.88
C GLY A 158 2.42 10.73 21.51
N THR A 159 2.30 12.02 21.85
CA THR A 159 1.12 12.58 22.48
C THR A 159 0.04 12.83 21.43
N LEU A 160 -1.19 12.42 21.69
CA LEU A 160 -2.35 12.86 20.91
C LEU A 160 -2.57 14.36 21.15
N LEU A 161 -2.45 15.15 20.08
CA LEU A 161 -2.59 16.60 20.12
C LEU A 161 -4.02 17.03 19.82
N ASP A 162 -4.69 16.32 18.92
CA ASP A 162 -5.99 16.75 18.39
C ASP A 162 -6.74 15.60 17.69
N LYS A 163 -8.03 15.81 17.44
CA LYS A 163 -8.87 14.97 16.59
C LYS A 163 -9.74 15.83 15.68
N ILE A 164 -9.52 15.73 14.37
CA ILE A 164 -10.37 16.38 13.38
C ILE A 164 -11.56 15.48 13.10
N ALA A 165 -12.78 15.96 13.34
CA ALA A 165 -13.99 15.23 12.97
C ALA A 165 -14.10 15.15 11.43
N THR A 166 -14.41 13.97 10.90
CA THR A 166 -14.56 13.71 9.46
C THR A 166 -15.75 12.78 9.19
N GLY A 167 -15.94 12.39 7.92
CA GLY A 167 -16.87 11.31 7.55
C GLY A 167 -16.48 9.95 8.13
N ARG A 168 -17.35 8.95 7.94
CA ARG A 168 -17.14 7.60 8.48
C ARG A 168 -16.05 6.83 7.75
N GLY A 169 -15.16 6.23 8.55
CA GLY A 169 -14.13 5.33 8.05
C GLY A 169 -12.96 6.03 7.35
N PRO A 170 -12.40 7.12 7.91
CA PRO A 170 -11.25 7.80 7.29
C PRO A 170 -10.09 6.83 7.15
N SER A 171 -9.48 6.78 5.98
CA SER A 171 -8.49 5.77 5.60
C SER A 171 -7.09 6.36 5.48
N LYS A 172 -6.85 7.17 4.44
CA LYS A 172 -5.55 7.81 4.16
C LYS A 172 -5.67 9.31 4.27
N VAL A 173 -4.60 9.92 4.77
CA VAL A 173 -4.41 11.38 4.75
C VAL A 173 -3.33 11.72 3.74
N LEU A 174 -3.65 12.59 2.79
CA LEU A 174 -2.69 13.18 1.86
C LEU A 174 -2.57 14.68 2.10
N PHE A 175 -1.39 15.27 1.94
CA PHE A 175 -1.23 16.72 1.90
C PHE A 175 -1.02 17.23 0.47
N SER A 176 -1.57 18.40 0.17
CA SER A 176 -1.21 19.13 -1.06
C SER A 176 0.30 19.40 -1.11
N PRO A 177 0.92 19.55 -2.30
CA PRO A 177 2.35 19.84 -2.41
C PRO A 177 2.78 21.05 -1.58
N ASN A 178 1.99 22.13 -1.63
CA ASN A 178 2.22 23.34 -0.82
C ASN A 178 1.91 23.17 0.69
N GLY A 179 1.31 22.06 1.10
CA GLY A 179 1.05 21.71 2.49
C GLY A 179 -0.14 22.41 3.16
N THR A 180 -0.90 23.23 2.44
CA THR A 180 -1.98 24.02 3.05
C THR A 180 -3.29 23.24 3.18
N ILE A 181 -3.46 22.16 2.41
CA ILE A 181 -4.68 21.36 2.36
C ILE A 181 -4.33 19.89 2.66
N ALA A 182 -5.18 19.21 3.43
CA ALA A 182 -5.17 17.77 3.53
C ALA A 182 -6.43 17.16 2.90
N TYR A 183 -6.27 16.00 2.27
CA TYR A 183 -7.33 15.20 1.66
C TYR A 183 -7.47 13.89 2.42
N VAL A 184 -8.70 13.47 2.70
CA VAL A 184 -9.00 12.23 3.43
C VAL A 184 -10.06 11.43 2.69
N ASN A 185 -9.73 10.21 2.27
CA ASN A 185 -10.70 9.26 1.71
C ASN A 185 -11.31 8.40 2.82
N HIS A 186 -12.44 7.78 2.50
CA HIS A 186 -13.25 7.03 3.45
C HIS A 186 -13.58 5.64 2.93
N ILE A 187 -13.77 4.68 3.84
CA ILE A 187 -14.20 3.31 3.49
C ILE A 187 -15.68 3.03 3.76
N PHE A 188 -16.41 4.01 4.30
CA PHE A 188 -17.86 3.89 4.55
C PHE A 188 -18.68 5.05 3.96
N GLU A 189 -18.04 5.98 3.24
CA GLU A 189 -18.70 7.14 2.61
C GLU A 189 -18.03 7.47 1.26
N PRO A 190 -18.80 7.76 0.20
CA PRO A 190 -18.27 8.01 -1.14
C PRO A 190 -17.84 9.49 -1.32
N VAL A 191 -17.00 9.98 -0.42
CA VAL A 191 -16.50 11.37 -0.42
C VAL A 191 -15.00 11.46 -0.15
N ILE A 192 -14.38 12.57 -0.55
CA ILE A 192 -13.06 13.00 -0.04
C ILE A 192 -13.28 14.21 0.86
N SER A 193 -12.90 14.12 2.14
CA SER A 193 -12.88 15.28 3.03
C SER A 193 -11.67 16.14 2.73
N VAL A 194 -11.90 17.43 2.52
CA VAL A 194 -10.87 18.44 2.27
C VAL A 194 -10.74 19.30 3.52
N ILE A 195 -9.55 19.28 4.10
CA ILE A 195 -9.24 19.88 5.41
C ILE A 195 -8.25 21.02 5.22
N ASP A 196 -8.53 22.17 5.83
CA ASP A 196 -7.55 23.25 5.96
C ASP A 196 -6.55 22.89 7.07
N VAL A 197 -5.26 22.85 6.73
CA VAL A 197 -4.22 22.39 7.66
C VAL A 197 -3.98 23.36 8.81
N SER A 198 -4.18 24.66 8.57
CA SER A 198 -3.88 25.70 9.56
C SER A 198 -4.90 25.76 10.68
N ILE A 199 -6.18 25.56 10.35
CA ILE A 199 -7.29 25.57 11.32
C ILE A 199 -7.75 24.17 11.72
N ARG A 200 -7.32 23.12 11.00
CA ARG A 200 -7.62 21.71 11.29
C ARG A 200 -9.12 21.37 11.24
N GLU A 201 -9.81 21.93 10.25
CA GLU A 201 -11.24 21.69 10.05
C GLU A 201 -11.53 21.25 8.62
N VAL A 202 -12.53 20.38 8.46
CA VAL A 202 -13.05 20.01 7.14
C VAL A 202 -13.71 21.23 6.52
N SER A 203 -13.09 21.81 5.49
CA SER A 203 -13.64 22.95 4.76
C SER A 203 -14.81 22.54 3.87
N TYR A 204 -14.70 21.39 3.20
CA TYR A 204 -15.76 20.82 2.35
C TYR A 204 -15.47 19.35 2.03
N ASN A 205 -16.46 18.68 1.43
CA ASN A 205 -16.31 17.33 0.89
C ASN A 205 -16.43 17.34 -0.65
N ILE A 206 -15.55 16.62 -1.34
CA ILE A 206 -15.73 16.29 -2.76
C ILE A 206 -16.60 15.03 -2.84
N THR A 207 -17.74 15.13 -3.52
CA THR A 207 -18.73 14.04 -3.63
C THR A 207 -18.71 13.38 -5.00
N GLY A 208 -19.43 12.25 -5.14
CA GLY A 208 -19.63 11.57 -6.43
C GLY A 208 -18.57 10.52 -6.74
N LEU A 209 -17.85 10.02 -5.73
CA LEU A 209 -16.97 8.87 -5.89
C LEU A 209 -17.75 7.64 -6.35
N ALA A 210 -17.07 6.75 -7.07
CA ALA A 210 -17.69 5.57 -7.68
C ALA A 210 -18.22 4.56 -6.64
N ASP A 211 -17.57 4.50 -5.48
CA ASP A 211 -17.93 3.59 -4.39
C ASP A 211 -17.60 4.23 -3.02
N ALA A 212 -18.20 3.69 -1.96
CA ALA A 212 -17.96 4.14 -0.59
C ALA A 212 -16.70 3.51 0.03
N PHE A 213 -16.24 2.37 -0.50
CA PHE A 213 -15.04 1.70 -0.03
C PHE A 213 -13.81 2.21 -0.80
N SER A 214 -13.29 3.39 -0.43
CA SER A 214 -12.01 3.86 -0.96
C SER A 214 -10.86 3.44 -0.04
N SER A 215 -10.03 2.50 -0.51
CA SER A 215 -8.94 1.95 0.31
C SER A 215 -7.72 2.89 0.36
N ASP A 216 -7.35 3.45 -0.78
CA ASP A 216 -6.16 4.29 -0.96
C ASP A 216 -6.43 5.42 -1.98
N MET A 217 -5.58 6.44 -1.95
CA MET A 217 -5.58 7.52 -2.93
C MET A 217 -4.18 8.11 -3.10
N MET A 218 -3.95 8.82 -4.22
CA MET A 218 -2.73 9.56 -4.48
C MET A 218 -3.01 10.86 -5.23
N ILE A 219 -2.20 11.88 -4.96
CA ILE A 219 -2.23 13.19 -5.63
C ILE A 219 -1.10 13.30 -6.65
N SER A 220 -1.37 13.92 -7.79
CA SER A 220 -0.36 14.20 -8.82
C SER A 220 0.70 15.19 -8.33
N ALA A 221 1.87 15.18 -8.96
CA ALA A 221 3.01 16.02 -8.60
C ALA A 221 2.70 17.53 -8.58
N ASP A 222 1.84 17.97 -9.50
CA ASP A 222 1.38 19.36 -9.62
C ASP A 222 0.24 19.72 -8.65
N GLY A 223 -0.31 18.75 -7.93
CA GLY A 223 -1.45 18.95 -7.03
C GLY A 223 -2.79 19.19 -7.73
N GLY A 224 -2.89 18.96 -9.05
CA GLY A 224 -4.10 19.20 -9.82
C GLY A 224 -5.07 18.02 -9.89
N SER A 225 -4.57 16.79 -9.81
CA SER A 225 -5.34 15.55 -9.94
C SER A 225 -5.21 14.69 -8.67
N LEU A 226 -6.30 14.08 -8.23
CA LEU A 226 -6.30 13.08 -7.16
C LEU A 226 -7.01 11.81 -7.65
N TRP A 227 -6.38 10.66 -7.48
CA TRP A 227 -6.96 9.37 -7.84
C TRP A 227 -7.30 8.60 -6.57
N ALA A 228 -8.54 8.18 -6.44
CA ALA A 228 -9.04 7.39 -5.31
C ALA A 228 -9.48 6.00 -5.80
N ALA A 229 -8.87 4.96 -5.25
CA ALA A 229 -9.13 3.58 -5.66
C ALA A 229 -10.20 2.92 -4.79
N HIS A 230 -11.04 2.12 -5.43
CA HIS A 230 -12.21 1.48 -4.85
C HIS A 230 -12.10 -0.04 -4.96
N LYS A 231 -11.42 -0.65 -3.99
CA LYS A 231 -10.99 -2.06 -4.06
C LYS A 231 -12.12 -3.04 -4.34
N MET A 232 -13.26 -2.85 -3.70
CA MET A 232 -14.37 -3.79 -3.78
C MET A 232 -15.16 -3.68 -5.09
N SER A 233 -15.29 -2.47 -5.65
CA SER A 233 -15.98 -2.24 -6.92
C SER A 233 -15.07 -2.46 -8.14
N GLY A 234 -13.75 -2.40 -7.95
CA GLY A 234 -12.77 -2.53 -9.01
C GLY A 234 -12.66 -1.28 -9.88
N GLN A 235 -12.88 -0.10 -9.27
CA GLN A 235 -12.92 1.18 -9.96
C GLN A 235 -11.94 2.20 -9.37
N VAL A 236 -11.58 3.23 -10.13
CA VAL A 236 -10.82 4.38 -9.66
C VAL A 236 -11.57 5.66 -10.01
N SER A 237 -11.81 6.52 -9.02
CA SER A 237 -12.31 7.88 -9.25
C SER A 237 -11.14 8.83 -9.50
N VAL A 238 -11.17 9.54 -10.62
CA VAL A 238 -10.21 10.57 -11.01
C VAL A 238 -10.82 11.92 -10.71
N ILE A 239 -10.15 12.72 -9.90
CA ILE A 239 -10.69 13.96 -9.33
C ILE A 239 -9.87 15.15 -9.82
N ASP A 240 -10.55 16.11 -10.43
CA ASP A 240 -9.98 17.43 -10.72
C ASP A 240 -10.12 18.28 -9.44
N LEU A 241 -8.98 18.58 -8.82
CA LEU A 241 -8.94 19.30 -7.54
C LEU A 241 -9.25 20.79 -7.69
N ALA A 242 -8.95 21.39 -8.85
CA ALA A 242 -9.29 22.79 -9.12
C ALA A 242 -10.81 22.95 -9.31
N ALA A 243 -11.43 22.03 -10.04
CA ALA A 243 -12.87 21.99 -10.24
C ALA A 243 -13.65 21.35 -9.07
N ARG A 244 -12.94 20.71 -8.12
CA ARG A 244 -13.48 20.03 -6.93
C ARG A 244 -14.53 18.96 -7.27
N LYS A 245 -14.30 18.20 -8.34
CA LYS A 245 -15.26 17.20 -8.83
C LYS A 245 -14.57 15.96 -9.38
N VAL A 246 -15.29 14.85 -9.39
CA VAL A 246 -14.90 13.65 -10.13
C VAL A 246 -14.97 13.97 -11.63
N ALA A 247 -13.82 13.88 -12.30
CA ALA A 247 -13.68 14.09 -13.74
C ALA A 247 -13.93 12.80 -14.54
N ALA A 248 -13.53 11.65 -13.98
CA ALA A 248 -13.75 10.34 -14.60
C ALA A 248 -13.85 9.22 -13.56
N VAL A 249 -14.46 8.11 -13.95
CA VAL A 249 -14.43 6.84 -13.22
C VAL A 249 -13.88 5.78 -14.16
N LEU A 250 -12.79 5.13 -13.76
CA LEU A 250 -12.12 4.09 -14.53
C LEU A 250 -12.51 2.71 -14.00
N ASP A 251 -12.87 1.79 -14.89
CA ASP A 251 -12.98 0.37 -14.55
C ASP A 251 -11.57 -0.28 -14.58
N SER A 252 -10.82 -0.07 -13.50
CA SER A 252 -9.44 -0.55 -13.37
C SER A 252 -9.34 -2.06 -13.19
N GLY A 253 -10.36 -2.69 -12.62
CA GLY A 253 -10.45 -4.14 -12.49
C GLY A 253 -10.51 -4.62 -11.04
N PRO A 254 -10.81 -5.92 -10.83
CA PRO A 254 -11.11 -6.48 -9.52
C PRO A 254 -9.94 -6.33 -8.54
N GLU A 255 -10.26 -5.95 -7.30
CA GLU A 255 -9.27 -5.71 -6.24
C GLU A 255 -8.21 -4.69 -6.65
N THR A 256 -8.64 -3.62 -7.34
CA THR A 256 -7.82 -2.41 -7.55
C THR A 256 -7.41 -1.82 -6.20
N ASN A 257 -6.19 -1.32 -6.05
CA ASN A 257 -5.72 -0.97 -4.72
C ASN A 257 -5.06 0.38 -4.61
N HIS A 258 -3.80 0.53 -5.00
CA HIS A 258 -3.07 1.77 -4.83
C HIS A 258 -2.89 2.45 -6.19
N PRO A 259 -3.24 3.74 -6.34
CA PRO A 259 -2.77 4.58 -7.43
C PRO A 259 -1.45 5.27 -7.04
N ASN A 260 -0.57 5.52 -8.01
CA ASN A 260 0.55 6.45 -7.87
C ASN A 260 0.92 7.05 -9.24
N PHE A 261 1.77 8.06 -9.29
CA PHE A 261 2.14 8.74 -10.53
C PHE A 261 3.65 8.71 -10.77
N ALA A 262 4.03 8.80 -12.05
CA ALA A 262 5.38 9.18 -12.46
C ALA A 262 5.29 10.06 -13.71
N ILE A 263 6.23 11.00 -13.87
CA ILE A 263 6.30 11.84 -15.06
C ILE A 263 7.40 11.32 -15.98
N VAL A 264 7.03 10.98 -17.21
CA VAL A 264 7.93 10.43 -18.23
C VAL A 264 7.86 11.31 -19.47
N ASN A 265 9.01 11.88 -19.87
CA ASN A 265 9.11 12.81 -21.00
C ASN A 265 8.06 13.95 -20.96
N GLY A 266 7.81 14.49 -19.77
CA GLY A 266 6.84 15.56 -19.54
C GLY A 266 5.36 15.12 -19.51
N THR A 267 5.07 13.84 -19.74
CA THR A 267 3.72 13.28 -19.63
C THR A 267 3.52 12.63 -18.26
N THR A 268 2.43 12.97 -17.58
CA THR A 268 2.05 12.29 -16.34
C THR A 268 1.42 10.94 -16.66
N TYR A 269 1.97 9.90 -16.05
CA TYR A 269 1.40 8.55 -16.06
C TYR A 269 0.91 8.19 -14.67
N ALA A 270 -0.26 7.58 -14.60
CA ALA A 270 -0.79 6.98 -13.39
C ALA A 270 -0.61 5.46 -13.46
N PHE A 271 -0.18 4.88 -12.35
CA PHE A 271 0.03 3.46 -12.14
C PHE A 271 -0.96 3.00 -11.08
N VAL A 272 -1.73 1.95 -11.36
CA VAL A 272 -2.76 1.43 -10.46
C VAL A 272 -2.54 -0.06 -10.27
N THR A 273 -2.31 -0.51 -9.05
CA THR A 273 -2.21 -1.95 -8.76
C THR A 273 -3.59 -2.61 -8.81
N VAL A 274 -3.66 -3.78 -9.45
CA VAL A 274 -4.88 -4.58 -9.59
C VAL A 274 -4.56 -6.01 -9.19
N ALA A 275 -4.88 -6.34 -7.93
CA ALA A 275 -4.39 -7.55 -7.28
C ALA A 275 -4.89 -8.83 -7.97
N ALA A 276 -6.19 -8.90 -8.28
CA ALA A 276 -6.80 -10.13 -8.79
C ALA A 276 -6.27 -10.58 -10.16
N ILE A 277 -5.75 -9.66 -10.96
CA ILE A 277 -5.15 -9.94 -12.28
C ILE A 277 -3.61 -9.96 -12.25
N ASN A 278 -2.98 -9.85 -11.08
CA ASN A 278 -1.53 -9.81 -10.90
C ASN A 278 -0.85 -8.78 -11.83
N ALA A 279 -1.37 -7.55 -11.90
CA ALA A 279 -0.80 -6.53 -12.77
C ALA A 279 -0.88 -5.12 -12.19
N THR A 280 0.00 -4.24 -12.67
CA THR A 280 -0.11 -2.79 -12.51
C THR A 280 -0.63 -2.20 -13.82
N ARG A 281 -1.77 -1.52 -13.79
CA ARG A 281 -2.32 -0.81 -14.93
C ARG A 281 -1.72 0.57 -15.07
N VAL A 282 -1.41 0.95 -16.30
CA VAL A 282 -0.83 2.25 -16.63
C VAL A 282 -1.82 3.05 -17.45
N TYR A 283 -1.98 4.32 -17.10
CA TYR A 283 -2.79 5.29 -17.81
C TYR A 283 -1.96 6.54 -18.08
N SER A 284 -2.12 7.18 -19.24
CA SER A 284 -1.61 8.53 -19.46
C SER A 284 -2.68 9.54 -19.07
N GLN A 285 -2.25 10.62 -18.40
CA GLN A 285 -3.12 11.74 -18.05
C GLN A 285 -2.34 13.05 -18.31
N PRO A 286 -2.43 13.63 -19.51
CA PRO A 286 -1.71 14.86 -19.85
C PRO A 286 -2.11 16.05 -18.99
N SER A 287 -3.37 16.13 -18.58
CA SER A 287 -3.90 17.16 -17.68
C SER A 287 -4.98 16.61 -16.74
N PRO A 288 -5.22 17.24 -15.57
CA PRO A 288 -6.27 16.79 -14.63
C PRO A 288 -7.69 16.81 -15.22
N ALA A 289 -7.95 17.67 -16.20
CA ALA A 289 -9.26 17.83 -16.82
C ALA A 289 -9.56 16.79 -17.92
N GLU A 290 -8.53 16.11 -18.43
CA GLU A 290 -8.67 15.09 -19.46
C GLU A 290 -8.95 13.71 -18.85
N ILE A 291 -9.80 12.94 -19.56
CA ILE A 291 -10.07 11.55 -19.20
C ILE A 291 -8.78 10.75 -19.40
N PRO A 292 -8.28 10.04 -18.36
CA PRO A 292 -7.08 9.23 -18.50
C PRO A 292 -7.24 8.14 -19.55
N VAL A 293 -6.20 7.93 -20.36
CA VAL A 293 -6.19 6.94 -21.44
C VAL A 293 -5.43 5.70 -20.97
N PHE A 294 -6.05 4.53 -21.07
CA PHE A 294 -5.37 3.27 -20.75
C PHE A 294 -4.21 3.02 -21.72
N VAL A 295 -3.04 2.69 -21.17
CA VAL A 295 -1.81 2.44 -21.94
C VAL A 295 -1.56 0.94 -22.05
N LYS A 296 -1.35 0.26 -20.91
CA LYS A 296 -1.10 -1.18 -20.85
C LYS A 296 -1.26 -1.73 -19.44
N ASN A 297 -1.32 -3.06 -19.34
CA ASN A 297 -1.02 -3.78 -18.10
C ASN A 297 0.48 -4.10 -18.07
N ILE A 298 1.13 -3.87 -16.94
CA ILE A 298 2.45 -4.42 -16.62
C ILE A 298 2.21 -5.67 -15.76
N PRO A 299 2.47 -6.88 -16.27
CA PRO A 299 2.35 -8.09 -15.46
C PRO A 299 3.30 -8.03 -14.26
N ALA A 300 2.78 -8.34 -13.07
CA ALA A 300 3.62 -8.50 -11.88
C ALA A 300 4.42 -9.80 -12.00
N SER A 301 5.66 -9.80 -11.51
CA SER A 301 6.44 -11.04 -11.37
C SER A 301 6.03 -11.83 -10.13
N GLY A 302 5.38 -11.15 -9.17
CA GLY A 302 4.79 -11.74 -7.97
C GLY A 302 3.27 -11.92 -8.04
N VAL A 303 2.67 -12.18 -6.88
CA VAL A 303 1.23 -12.40 -6.75
C VAL A 303 0.60 -11.28 -5.94
N GLN A 304 -0.49 -10.72 -6.47
CA GLN A 304 -1.26 -9.62 -5.90
C GLN A 304 -0.41 -8.37 -5.59
N PRO A 305 -0.12 -7.55 -6.62
CA PRO A 305 0.50 -6.26 -6.39
C PRO A 305 -0.39 -5.39 -5.49
N HIS A 306 0.23 -4.69 -4.53
CA HIS A 306 -0.47 -3.91 -3.51
C HIS A 306 0.05 -2.46 -3.46
N GLY A 307 0.89 -2.08 -2.50
CA GLY A 307 1.47 -0.74 -2.42
C GLY A 307 2.47 -0.47 -3.54
N LEU A 308 2.50 0.77 -4.04
CA LEU A 308 3.50 1.23 -5.00
C LEU A 308 3.94 2.67 -4.76
N TRP A 309 5.19 2.97 -5.12
CA TRP A 309 5.77 4.31 -4.99
C TRP A 309 6.87 4.57 -6.04
N PRO A 310 6.95 5.76 -6.65
CA PRO A 310 7.98 6.11 -7.62
C PRO A 310 9.32 6.45 -6.97
N SER A 311 10.42 6.30 -7.71
CA SER A 311 11.67 7.00 -7.35
C SER A 311 11.50 8.51 -7.50
N ALA A 312 12.32 9.28 -6.77
CA ALA A 312 12.26 10.73 -6.84
C ALA A 312 12.51 11.27 -8.25
N ASP A 313 13.46 10.69 -8.99
CA ASP A 313 13.75 11.07 -10.38
C ASP A 313 12.72 10.59 -11.41
N ASN A 314 11.60 9.98 -10.97
CA ASN A 314 10.55 9.39 -11.82
C ASN A 314 11.01 8.22 -12.71
N THR A 315 12.23 7.73 -12.59
CA THR A 315 12.77 6.67 -13.49
C THR A 315 12.33 5.25 -13.10
N ARG A 316 11.84 5.06 -11.87
CA ARG A 316 11.40 3.77 -11.33
C ARG A 316 10.04 3.86 -10.69
N MET A 317 9.28 2.78 -10.78
CA MET A 317 8.11 2.52 -9.94
C MET A 317 8.34 1.21 -9.18
N TYR A 318 8.22 1.25 -7.85
CA TYR A 318 8.40 0.07 -7.01
C TYR A 318 7.04 -0.45 -6.56
N VAL A 319 6.81 -1.76 -6.63
CA VAL A 319 5.52 -2.38 -6.34
C VAL A 319 5.71 -3.59 -5.44
N VAL A 320 5.09 -3.62 -4.26
CA VAL A 320 5.08 -4.83 -3.43
C VAL A 320 4.05 -5.84 -3.92
N ASN A 321 4.39 -7.12 -3.84
CA ASN A 321 3.53 -8.24 -4.15
C ASN A 321 3.23 -9.02 -2.86
N GLU A 322 2.06 -8.77 -2.30
CA GLU A 322 1.64 -9.19 -0.95
C GLU A 322 1.73 -10.71 -0.75
N HIS A 323 1.39 -11.48 -1.78
CA HIS A 323 1.23 -12.93 -1.70
C HIS A 323 2.44 -13.72 -2.22
N SER A 324 3.54 -13.04 -2.54
CA SER A 324 4.81 -13.67 -2.93
C SER A 324 6.02 -13.16 -2.18
N ASP A 325 5.86 -12.20 -1.26
CA ASP A 325 6.95 -11.54 -0.51
C ASP A 325 8.02 -10.96 -1.41
N THR A 326 7.58 -10.33 -2.48
CA THR A 326 8.49 -9.72 -3.43
C THR A 326 8.15 -8.26 -3.65
N MET A 327 9.13 -7.52 -4.13
CA MET A 327 8.94 -6.18 -4.66
C MET A 327 9.48 -6.16 -6.09
N ASP A 328 8.63 -5.74 -7.03
CA ASP A 328 9.01 -5.48 -8.41
C ASP A 328 9.56 -4.07 -8.55
N ILE A 329 10.58 -3.93 -9.39
CA ILE A 329 11.17 -2.67 -9.82
C ILE A 329 10.80 -2.50 -11.29
N ILE A 330 9.96 -1.52 -11.59
CA ILE A 330 9.51 -1.19 -12.94
C ILE A 330 10.33 -0.02 -13.47
N ASP A 331 10.85 -0.13 -14.68
CA ASP A 331 11.37 1.02 -15.43
C ASP A 331 10.20 1.81 -16.03
N THR A 332 10.10 3.10 -15.73
CA THR A 332 8.96 3.93 -16.13
C THR A 332 9.00 4.32 -17.61
N ASN A 333 10.14 4.23 -18.29
CA ASN A 333 10.26 4.49 -19.72
C ASN A 333 9.80 3.29 -20.54
N SER A 334 10.29 2.08 -20.22
CA SER A 334 9.90 0.86 -20.94
C SER A 334 8.56 0.30 -20.48
N LEU A 335 8.10 0.66 -19.27
CA LEU A 335 6.93 0.08 -18.61
C LEU A 335 7.04 -1.44 -18.49
N GLU A 336 8.18 -1.90 -17.97
CA GLU A 336 8.51 -3.31 -17.77
C GLU A 336 9.15 -3.52 -16.39
N VAL A 337 8.91 -4.69 -15.80
CA VAL A 337 9.61 -5.13 -14.59
C VAL A 337 11.05 -5.48 -14.97
N ILE A 338 12.01 -4.75 -14.41
CA ILE A 338 13.44 -4.95 -14.67
C ILE A 338 14.14 -5.78 -13.60
N LYS A 339 13.55 -5.88 -12.41
CA LYS A 339 14.08 -6.67 -11.30
C LYS A 339 12.98 -6.97 -10.29
N THR A 340 13.09 -8.13 -9.65
CA THR A 340 12.24 -8.52 -8.51
C THR A 340 13.15 -8.95 -7.37
N ILE A 341 12.88 -8.46 -6.15
CA ILE A 341 13.63 -8.81 -4.95
C ILE A 341 12.69 -9.37 -3.88
N ARG A 342 13.19 -10.27 -3.02
CA ARG A 342 12.44 -10.78 -1.87
C ARG A 342 12.49 -9.78 -0.70
N ILE A 343 11.37 -9.56 -0.04
CA ILE A 343 11.19 -8.67 1.11
C ILE A 343 10.67 -9.45 2.32
N GLY A 344 10.25 -8.74 3.37
CA GLY A 344 9.49 -9.33 4.48
C GLY A 344 8.14 -9.91 4.06
N GLN A 345 7.39 -10.43 5.01
CA GLN A 345 6.21 -11.22 4.70
C GLN A 345 4.93 -10.39 4.62
N GLU A 346 4.16 -10.56 3.55
CA GLU A 346 2.86 -9.91 3.35
C GLU A 346 2.99 -8.38 3.28
N GLY A 347 3.83 -7.88 2.36
CA GLY A 347 4.04 -6.45 2.14
C GLY A 347 2.76 -5.72 1.71
N GLN A 348 2.38 -4.67 2.45
CA GLN A 348 1.17 -3.88 2.25
C GLN A 348 1.48 -2.51 1.65
N ALA A 349 2.06 -1.60 2.44
CA ALA A 349 2.48 -0.27 1.98
C ALA A 349 3.93 -0.26 1.51
N LEU A 350 4.25 0.71 0.66
CA LEU A 350 5.61 1.00 0.19
C LEU A 350 5.79 2.51 0.11
N ILE A 351 6.92 3.03 0.61
CA ILE A 351 7.33 4.42 0.43
C ILE A 351 8.79 4.52 -0.04
N TYR A 352 9.10 5.55 -0.81
CA TYR A 352 10.46 5.95 -1.17
C TYR A 352 10.83 7.24 -0.44
N VAL A 353 11.97 7.25 0.24
CA VAL A 353 12.50 8.42 0.95
C VAL A 353 13.88 8.75 0.38
N SER A 354 13.99 9.86 -0.33
CA SER A 354 15.28 10.33 -0.86
C SER A 354 16.21 10.76 0.27
N ASN A 355 17.52 10.66 0.10
CA ASN A 355 18.52 11.15 1.07
C ASN A 355 18.21 10.76 2.53
N ALA A 356 17.53 9.63 2.73
CA ALA A 356 17.09 9.11 4.02
C ALA A 356 18.29 8.90 4.96
N VAL A 357 19.45 8.58 4.37
CA VAL A 357 20.69 8.36 5.09
C VAL A 357 21.66 9.54 4.83
N PRO A 358 22.13 10.23 5.88
CA PRO A 358 23.15 11.27 5.78
C PRO A 358 24.45 10.76 5.15
N GLU A 359 25.25 11.68 4.61
CA GLU A 359 26.58 11.36 4.09
C GLU A 359 27.48 10.79 5.19
N GLY A 360 28.24 9.74 4.88
CA GLY A 360 29.12 9.05 5.83
C GLY A 360 28.44 7.98 6.70
N MET A 361 27.11 7.83 6.62
CA MET A 361 26.37 6.74 7.28
C MET A 361 25.98 5.65 6.28
N ASN A 362 25.85 4.41 6.75
CA ASN A 362 25.37 3.30 5.91
C ASN A 362 23.87 3.03 6.11
N GLY A 363 23.25 3.52 7.19
CA GLY A 363 21.83 3.36 7.48
C GLY A 363 21.39 1.90 7.64
N THR A 364 22.29 1.06 8.15
CA THR A 364 22.04 -0.38 8.43
C THR A 364 21.97 -0.68 9.92
N GLU A 365 22.21 0.32 10.77
CA GLU A 365 22.06 0.24 12.21
C GLU A 365 20.62 -0.21 12.58
N ASN A 366 20.50 -0.96 13.67
CA ASN A 366 19.24 -1.49 14.20
C ASN A 366 18.42 -2.41 13.26
N LEU A 367 19.03 -2.89 12.16
CA LEU A 367 18.37 -3.85 11.27
C LEU A 367 18.59 -5.30 11.72
N GLY A 368 17.48 -6.05 11.75
CA GLY A 368 17.45 -7.50 11.89
C GLY A 368 17.09 -8.20 10.57
N LYS A 369 16.74 -9.48 10.66
CA LYS A 369 16.35 -10.33 9.52
C LYS A 369 14.97 -10.99 9.69
N GLN A 370 14.14 -10.48 10.60
CA GLN A 370 12.83 -11.06 10.88
C GLN A 370 11.97 -11.05 9.60
N GLY A 371 11.37 -12.19 9.25
CA GLY A 371 10.53 -12.32 8.05
C GLY A 371 11.29 -12.57 6.75
N LEU A 372 12.58 -12.26 6.66
CA LEU A 372 13.35 -12.40 5.42
C LEU A 372 13.67 -13.86 5.09
N GLY A 373 13.60 -14.20 3.81
CA GLY A 373 14.04 -15.50 3.29
C GLY A 373 13.14 -16.68 3.69
N LEU A 374 11.94 -16.41 4.20
CA LEU A 374 10.98 -17.45 4.56
C LEU A 374 10.27 -18.00 3.31
N ARG A 375 9.78 -19.25 3.42
CA ARG A 375 9.05 -19.93 2.34
C ARG A 375 7.64 -19.35 2.23
N VAL A 376 7.27 -18.98 1.00
CA VAL A 376 5.92 -18.62 0.58
C VAL A 376 5.66 -19.19 -0.80
N GLU A 377 4.49 -19.79 -0.99
CA GLU A 377 4.03 -20.23 -2.31
C GLU A 377 2.54 -19.89 -2.46
N SER A 378 2.17 -19.50 -3.67
CA SER A 378 0.81 -19.07 -4.02
C SER A 378 0.32 -19.83 -5.23
N TYR A 379 -0.90 -20.35 -5.15
CA TYR A 379 -1.53 -21.17 -6.16
C TYR A 379 -2.93 -20.68 -6.45
N ARG A 380 -3.44 -20.95 -7.66
CA ARG A 380 -4.83 -20.71 -8.04
C ARG A 380 -5.50 -22.03 -8.35
N PHE A 381 -6.69 -22.23 -7.79
CA PHE A 381 -7.48 -23.44 -7.96
C PHE A 381 -8.89 -23.08 -8.46
N PRO A 382 -9.48 -23.90 -9.35
CA PRO A 382 -10.91 -23.83 -9.58
C PRO A 382 -11.67 -24.21 -8.29
N VAL A 383 -12.89 -23.68 -8.14
CA VAL A 383 -13.79 -24.05 -7.04
C VAL A 383 -14.90 -24.94 -7.58
N PHE A 384 -15.06 -26.12 -7.01
CA PHE A 384 -16.07 -27.09 -7.44
C PHE A 384 -17.37 -26.93 -6.63
N GLY A 385 -18.54 -27.00 -7.25
CA GLY A 385 -19.84 -26.84 -6.57
C GLY A 385 -21.01 -27.49 -7.31
N ASN A 386 -22.22 -27.40 -6.73
CA ASN A 386 -23.44 -28.06 -7.19
C ASN A 386 -24.22 -27.29 -8.28
N ALA A 387 -23.82 -26.06 -8.61
CA ALA A 387 -24.44 -25.29 -9.69
C ALA A 387 -23.59 -25.39 -10.96
N SER A 388 -24.06 -26.22 -11.91
CA SER A 388 -23.68 -26.23 -13.32
C SER A 388 -22.20 -26.01 -13.61
N ASN A 389 -21.35 -26.95 -13.18
CA ASN A 389 -20.10 -27.23 -13.88
C ASN A 389 -20.37 -28.08 -15.12
N ASP A 390 -21.39 -27.71 -15.91
CA ASP A 390 -21.52 -28.26 -17.25
C ASP A 390 -20.30 -27.76 -18.01
N GLU A 391 -19.43 -28.68 -18.39
CA GLU A 391 -18.22 -28.44 -19.19
C GLU A 391 -18.53 -27.86 -20.60
N THR A 392 -19.77 -27.42 -20.84
CA THR A 392 -20.34 -27.10 -22.15
C THR A 392 -20.78 -25.65 -22.35
N ASP A 393 -20.69 -24.76 -21.35
CA ASP A 393 -20.98 -23.33 -21.58
C ASP A 393 -19.74 -22.57 -22.11
N PHE A 394 -19.48 -22.74 -23.41
CA PHE A 394 -18.43 -22.03 -24.15
C PHE A 394 -18.82 -20.60 -24.56
N MET A 395 -19.94 -20.06 -24.04
CA MET A 395 -20.58 -18.85 -24.58
C MET A 395 -20.76 -17.68 -23.61
N THR A 396 -20.11 -17.68 -22.44
CA THR A 396 -20.17 -16.51 -21.54
C THR A 396 -18.79 -16.05 -21.04
N ASP A 397 -18.51 -14.74 -21.19
CA ASP A 397 -17.35 -14.01 -20.61
C ASP A 397 -17.39 -13.95 -19.06
N VAL A 398 -18.12 -14.85 -18.40
CA VAL A 398 -18.33 -14.84 -16.95
C VAL A 398 -17.11 -15.46 -16.26
N PRO A 399 -16.40 -14.71 -15.39
CA PRO A 399 -15.25 -15.24 -14.67
C PRO A 399 -15.62 -16.44 -13.80
N LYS A 400 -14.95 -17.58 -14.00
CA LYS A 400 -15.22 -18.82 -13.26
C LYS A 400 -14.92 -18.68 -11.75
N PRO A 401 -15.65 -19.40 -10.88
CA PRO A 401 -15.33 -19.53 -9.45
C PRO A 401 -13.90 -20.02 -9.24
N GLN A 402 -13.11 -19.30 -8.46
CA GLN A 402 -11.72 -19.65 -8.20
C GLN A 402 -11.31 -19.28 -6.78
N ALA A 403 -10.28 -19.97 -6.28
CA ALA A 403 -9.63 -19.67 -5.02
C ALA A 403 -8.13 -19.49 -5.24
N GLN A 404 -7.57 -18.39 -4.75
CA GLN A 404 -6.13 -18.26 -4.57
C GLN A 404 -5.77 -18.72 -3.17
N ILE A 405 -4.77 -19.60 -3.06
CA ILE A 405 -4.27 -20.12 -1.80
C ILE A 405 -2.80 -19.72 -1.68
N THR A 406 -2.46 -19.01 -0.61
CA THR A 406 -1.09 -18.63 -0.25
C THR A 406 -0.70 -19.35 1.03
N ILE A 407 0.41 -20.08 0.99
CA ILE A 407 0.93 -20.83 2.13
C ILE A 407 2.28 -20.24 2.49
N ARG A 408 2.41 -19.81 3.74
CA ARG A 408 3.53 -19.00 4.20
C ARG A 408 4.03 -19.54 5.53
N LYS A 409 5.34 -19.76 5.66
CA LYS A 409 5.92 -20.18 6.94
C LYS A 409 5.85 -19.06 7.98
N THR A 410 5.29 -19.33 9.16
CA THR A 410 5.13 -18.36 10.26
C THR A 410 5.33 -19.04 11.62
N SER A 411 6.24 -18.54 12.47
CA SER A 411 6.37 -18.92 13.90
C SER A 411 6.08 -20.40 14.25
N GLY A 412 6.70 -21.36 13.56
CA GLY A 412 6.55 -22.81 13.83
C GLY A 412 5.31 -23.49 13.21
N LEU A 413 4.43 -22.73 12.57
CA LEU A 413 3.30 -23.17 11.76
C LEU A 413 3.41 -22.62 10.33
N ASP A 414 2.41 -22.90 9.51
CA ASP A 414 2.21 -22.26 8.23
C ASP A 414 0.89 -21.49 8.26
N MET A 415 0.95 -20.22 7.86
CA MET A 415 -0.22 -19.42 7.56
C MET A 415 -0.77 -19.86 6.21
N PHE A 416 -1.99 -20.38 6.23
CA PHE A 416 -2.73 -20.83 5.08
C PHE A 416 -3.83 -19.81 4.80
N GLN A 417 -3.65 -19.03 3.74
CA GLN A 417 -4.51 -17.89 3.40
C GLN A 417 -5.26 -18.19 2.10
N VAL A 418 -6.57 -17.95 2.10
CA VAL A 418 -7.45 -18.19 0.95
C VAL A 418 -8.15 -16.90 0.55
N ILE A 419 -8.18 -16.66 -0.76
CA ILE A 419 -8.95 -15.58 -1.39
C ILE A 419 -9.88 -16.20 -2.42
N GLY A 420 -11.18 -16.17 -2.14
CA GLY A 420 -12.22 -16.72 -3.02
C GLY A 420 -12.80 -15.65 -3.94
N ARG A 421 -12.91 -15.93 -5.23
CA ARG A 421 -13.42 -15.00 -6.25
C ARG A 421 -14.54 -15.63 -7.07
N ASN A 422 -15.48 -14.80 -7.50
CA ASN A 422 -16.62 -15.20 -8.34
C ASN A 422 -17.42 -16.36 -7.72
N LEU A 423 -17.57 -16.34 -6.41
CA LEU A 423 -18.25 -17.36 -5.64
C LEU A 423 -19.75 -17.06 -5.55
N VAL A 424 -20.53 -18.01 -5.06
CA VAL A 424 -21.92 -17.79 -4.67
C VAL A 424 -21.91 -16.95 -3.40
N LEU A 425 -22.60 -15.81 -3.41
CA LEU A 425 -22.71 -14.95 -2.24
C LEU A 425 -23.33 -15.70 -1.06
N ASN A 426 -22.71 -15.60 0.11
CA ASN A 426 -23.02 -16.35 1.33
C ASN A 426 -22.86 -17.88 1.20
N GLY A 427 -22.28 -18.37 0.11
CA GLY A 427 -21.89 -19.76 -0.02
C GLY A 427 -20.75 -20.10 0.94
N THR A 428 -20.80 -21.30 1.52
CA THR A 428 -19.74 -21.86 2.36
C THR A 428 -18.88 -22.80 1.54
N TYR A 429 -17.57 -22.74 1.74
CA TYR A 429 -16.57 -23.46 0.96
C TYR A 429 -15.57 -24.12 1.89
N THR A 430 -15.19 -25.36 1.57
CA THR A 430 -14.19 -26.12 2.32
C THR A 430 -12.97 -26.36 1.43
N VAL A 431 -11.80 -26.03 1.97
CA VAL A 431 -10.51 -26.41 1.40
C VAL A 431 -10.08 -27.73 2.03
N SER A 432 -9.67 -28.69 1.21
CA SER A 432 -9.16 -29.99 1.67
C SER A 432 -7.87 -30.38 0.94
N ALA A 433 -7.06 -31.23 1.56
CA ALA A 433 -5.89 -31.84 0.95
C ALA A 433 -5.69 -33.27 1.46
N ARG A 434 -4.94 -34.07 0.71
CA ARG A 434 -4.43 -35.36 1.15
C ARG A 434 -3.19 -35.16 2.00
N ARG A 435 -3.06 -35.97 3.05
CA ARG A 435 -1.85 -36.02 3.87
C ARG A 435 -0.81 -36.90 3.17
N GLN A 436 0.46 -36.51 3.20
CA GLN A 436 1.55 -37.20 2.49
C GLN A 436 1.81 -38.64 3.02
N SER A 437 1.40 -38.94 4.25
CA SER A 437 1.69 -40.21 4.96
C SER A 437 0.47 -41.09 5.20
N SER A 438 -0.68 -40.81 4.59
CA SER A 438 -1.92 -41.57 4.80
C SER A 438 -2.42 -42.20 3.50
N ASP A 439 -3.33 -43.17 3.64
CA ASP A 439 -4.09 -43.82 2.56
C ASP A 439 -4.51 -42.81 1.47
N GLU A 440 -4.13 -43.08 0.21
CA GLU A 440 -4.15 -42.10 -0.91
C GLU A 440 -5.54 -41.54 -1.24
N ASN A 441 -6.59 -42.14 -0.67
CA ASN A 441 -7.99 -41.83 -0.96
C ASN A 441 -8.68 -40.90 0.05
N SER A 442 -8.09 -40.63 1.23
CA SER A 442 -8.74 -39.77 2.24
C SER A 442 -8.27 -38.32 2.17
N ARG A 443 -9.22 -37.39 2.03
CA ARG A 443 -8.97 -35.93 2.06
C ARG A 443 -9.28 -35.39 3.45
N THR A 444 -8.37 -34.60 3.99
CA THR A 444 -8.55 -33.90 5.26
C THR A 444 -9.07 -32.48 4.99
N PRO A 445 -10.20 -32.08 5.57
CA PRO A 445 -10.63 -30.68 5.58
C PRO A 445 -9.58 -29.82 6.33
N LEU A 446 -9.07 -28.80 5.65
CA LEU A 446 -8.04 -27.89 6.20
C LEU A 446 -8.68 -26.63 6.79
N MET A 447 -9.67 -26.07 6.09
CA MET A 447 -10.43 -24.92 6.58
C MET A 447 -11.77 -24.79 5.84
N THR A 448 -12.69 -24.06 6.45
CA THR A 448 -13.96 -23.64 5.84
C THR A 448 -14.05 -22.12 5.87
N PHE A 449 -14.56 -21.51 4.80
CA PHE A 449 -14.77 -20.07 4.68
C PHE A 449 -16.09 -19.76 3.97
N THR A 450 -16.60 -18.55 4.16
CA THR A 450 -17.86 -18.09 3.55
C THR A 450 -17.58 -16.90 2.64
N ALA A 451 -18.13 -16.92 1.43
CA ALA A 451 -18.05 -15.80 0.49
C ALA A 451 -19.08 -14.71 0.83
N ASN A 452 -18.86 -13.99 1.93
CA ASN A 452 -19.83 -13.06 2.52
C ASN A 452 -19.73 -11.62 2.00
N THR A 453 -18.76 -11.33 1.13
CA THR A 453 -18.57 -9.99 0.58
C THR A 453 -19.13 -9.95 -0.84
N ARG A 454 -19.95 -8.95 -1.15
CA ARG A 454 -20.56 -8.80 -2.47
C ARG A 454 -19.69 -7.94 -3.38
N THR A 455 -19.42 -8.42 -4.60
CA THR A 455 -18.76 -7.62 -5.66
C THR A 455 -19.79 -6.80 -6.44
N ARG A 456 -19.32 -5.83 -7.25
CA ARG A 456 -20.18 -5.06 -8.16
C ARG A 456 -20.98 -5.95 -9.13
N THR A 457 -20.42 -7.09 -9.53
CA THR A 457 -21.08 -8.07 -10.43
C THR A 457 -22.12 -8.93 -9.71
N GLY A 458 -22.30 -8.77 -8.40
CA GLY A 458 -23.26 -9.53 -7.58
C GLY A 458 -22.72 -10.85 -7.03
N CYS A 459 -21.52 -11.27 -7.43
CA CYS A 459 -20.86 -12.47 -6.92
C CYS A 459 -20.42 -12.31 -5.46
N GLY A 460 -20.29 -13.44 -4.77
CA GLY A 460 -19.59 -13.54 -3.50
C GLY A 460 -18.07 -13.52 -3.69
N THR A 461 -17.39 -12.90 -2.74
CA THR A 461 -15.93 -12.99 -2.55
C THR A 461 -15.63 -13.24 -1.08
N ALA A 462 -14.53 -13.93 -0.83
CA ALA A 462 -13.90 -14.04 0.48
C ALA A 462 -12.54 -13.35 0.36
N PRO A 463 -12.44 -12.05 0.67
CA PRO A 463 -11.25 -11.26 0.36
C PRO A 463 -10.02 -11.71 1.15
N GLN A 464 -10.22 -12.34 2.31
CA GLN A 464 -9.17 -12.97 3.10
C GLN A 464 -9.78 -13.96 4.09
N ALA A 465 -9.38 -15.22 4.03
CA ALA A 465 -9.67 -16.22 5.05
C ALA A 465 -8.36 -16.87 5.50
N LEU A 466 -8.15 -16.99 6.81
CA LEU A 466 -6.88 -17.45 7.39
C LEU A 466 -7.09 -18.70 8.23
N ALA A 467 -6.16 -19.64 8.10
CA ALA A 467 -5.98 -20.77 8.99
C ALA A 467 -4.49 -20.95 9.30
N PHE A 468 -4.17 -21.59 10.41
CA PHE A 468 -2.80 -21.77 10.86
C PHE A 468 -2.58 -23.19 11.36
N PHE A 469 -1.72 -23.92 10.66
CA PHE A 469 -1.40 -25.31 10.95
C PHE A 469 -0.12 -25.68 10.22
N LYS A 470 0.50 -26.82 10.54
CA LYS A 470 1.63 -27.32 9.74
C LYS A 470 1.10 -27.85 8.42
N PHE A 471 1.40 -27.15 7.33
CA PHE A 471 1.05 -27.57 5.98
C PHE A 471 2.23 -28.28 5.32
N TRP A 472 3.41 -27.62 5.34
CA TRP A 472 4.60 -28.16 4.71
C TRP A 472 5.00 -29.48 5.37
N ASP A 473 5.41 -30.44 4.53
CA ASP A 473 5.81 -31.79 4.93
C ASP A 473 4.69 -32.62 5.58
N VAL A 474 3.45 -32.11 5.58
CA VAL A 474 2.26 -32.82 6.10
C VAL A 474 1.26 -33.09 5.00
N TYR A 475 0.95 -32.10 4.15
CA TYR A 475 -0.05 -32.21 3.09
C TYR A 475 0.57 -32.11 1.70
N ASP A 476 -0.04 -32.79 0.73
CA ASP A 476 0.32 -32.70 -0.68
C ASP A 476 -0.33 -31.47 -1.31
N VAL A 477 0.47 -30.51 -1.75
CA VAL A 477 -0.01 -29.27 -2.37
C VAL A 477 -0.76 -29.51 -3.68
N GLN A 478 -0.39 -30.53 -4.44
CA GLN A 478 -1.05 -30.88 -5.70
C GLN A 478 -2.42 -31.52 -5.47
N SER A 479 -2.69 -31.97 -4.24
CA SER A 479 -3.99 -32.49 -3.86
C SER A 479 -4.96 -31.43 -3.37
N LEU A 480 -4.57 -30.16 -3.25
CA LEU A 480 -5.45 -29.09 -2.77
C LEU A 480 -6.72 -29.00 -3.61
N GLU A 481 -7.84 -28.88 -2.93
CA GLU A 481 -9.15 -28.79 -3.56
C GLU A 481 -10.06 -27.86 -2.76
N VAL A 482 -10.83 -27.04 -3.47
CA VAL A 482 -11.84 -26.15 -2.87
C VAL A 482 -13.21 -26.55 -3.38
N ARG A 483 -14.11 -26.91 -2.47
CA ARG A 483 -15.49 -27.30 -2.77
C ARG A 483 -16.49 -26.41 -2.07
N GLN A 484 -17.59 -26.07 -2.74
CA GLN A 484 -18.77 -25.53 -2.09
C GLN A 484 -19.38 -26.61 -1.19
N GLY A 485 -19.63 -26.28 0.07
CA GLY A 485 -20.39 -27.12 0.99
C GLY A 485 -21.81 -27.34 0.48
N ALA A 486 -22.40 -28.47 0.87
CA ALA A 486 -23.79 -28.80 0.57
C ALA A 486 -24.78 -27.81 1.23
#